data_AF-A0A6A7YSX0-F1
#
_entry.id   AF-A0A6A7YSX0-F1
#
_cell.length_a   1.000
_cell.length_b   1.000
_cell.length_c   1.000
_cell.angle_alpha   90.00
_cell.angle_beta   90.00
_cell.angle_gamma   90.00
#
_symmetry.space_group_name_H-M   'P 1'
#
loop_
_entity.id
_entity.type
_entity.pdbx_description
1 polymer ?
#
loop_
_entity_poly.entity_id
_entity_poly.type
_entity_poly.pdbx_seq_one_letter_code
_entity_poly.pdbx_strand_id
1 'polypeptide(L)' 'MGIVKISEQMHENLRVASNALSRSINAQAEHWMRIGMLTELHPNLDHQQICRLLVRAEQAGGLDLNVALQDLPVITGAHS' A
#
# COMPACT_ATOMS: atom_id res chain seq x y z
N MET A 1 -7.89 13.57 -11.14
CA MET A 1 -7.29 12.25 -10.84
C MET A 1 -6.51 11.80 -12.06
N GLY A 2 -5.23 11.46 -11.93
CA GLY A 2 -4.44 10.89 -13.03
C GLY A 2 -4.83 9.44 -13.29
N ILE A 3 -5.19 9.09 -14.51
CA ILE A 3 -5.54 7.72 -14.89
C ILE A 3 -4.24 6.97 -15.19
N VAL A 4 -3.94 5.93 -14.41
CA VAL A 4 -2.83 5.02 -14.71
C VAL A 4 -3.33 3.97 -15.69
N LYS A 5 -2.68 3.89 -16.86
CA LYS A 5 -2.97 2.84 -17.85
C LYS A 5 -2.21 1.57 -17.48
N ILE A 6 -2.91 0.45 -17.44
CA ILE A 6 -2.35 -0.90 -17.27
C ILE A 6 -2.82 -1.79 -18.43
N SER A 7 -2.13 -2.90 -18.68
CA SER A 7 -2.55 -3.85 -19.71
C SER A 7 -3.86 -4.54 -19.34
N GLU A 8 -4.63 -4.97 -20.35
CA GLU A 8 -5.88 -5.71 -20.15
C GLU A 8 -5.68 -6.96 -19.29
N GLN A 9 -4.60 -7.70 -19.55
CA GLN A 9 -4.23 -8.87 -18.76
C GLN A 9 -4.01 -8.53 -17.27
N MET A 10 -3.39 -7.39 -16.98
CA MET A 10 -3.18 -6.96 -15.59
C MET A 10 -4.48 -6.53 -14.93
N HIS A 11 -5.36 -5.87 -15.68
CA HIS A 11 -6.69 -5.50 -15.19
C HIS A 11 -7.52 -6.75 -14.82
N GLU A 12 -7.44 -7.82 -15.61
CA GLU A 12 -8.12 -9.07 -15.28
C GLU A 12 -7.50 -9.77 -14.06
N ASN A 13 -6.17 -9.79 -13.94
CA ASN A 13 -5.49 -10.29 -12.74
C ASN A 13 -5.92 -9.53 -11.47
N LEU A 14 -6.06 -8.20 -11.57
CA LEU A 14 -6.58 -7.37 -10.48
C LEU A 14 -8.03 -7.74 -10.12
N ARG A 15 -8.89 -7.99 -11.11
CA ARG A 15 -10.28 -8.41 -10.89
C ARG A 15 -10.36 -9.72 -10.12
N VAL A 16 -9.58 -10.72 -10.52
CA VAL A 16 -9.51 -12.03 -9.83
C VAL A 16 -9.04 -11.86 -8.38
N ALA A 17 -7.94 -11.14 -8.16
CA ALA A 17 -7.41 -10.90 -6.81
C ALA A 17 -8.36 -10.09 -5.93
N SER A 18 -8.99 -9.06 -6.48
CA SER A 18 -10.01 -8.22 -5.83
C SER A 18 -11.18 -9.06 -5.32
N ASN A 19 -11.72 -9.96 -6.15
CA ASN A 19 -12.78 -10.89 -5.74
C ASN A 19 -12.31 -11.86 -4.65
N ALA A 20 -11.13 -12.45 -4.80
CA ALA A 20 -10.59 -13.41 -3.82
C ALA A 20 -10.31 -12.77 -2.44
N LEU A 21 -9.87 -11.52 -2.44
CA LEU A 21 -9.42 -10.79 -1.24
C LEU A 21 -10.47 -9.79 -0.74
N SER A 22 -11.70 -9.85 -1.24
CA SER A 22 -12.87 -9.07 -0.80
C SER A 22 -12.61 -7.57 -0.70
N ARG A 23 -12.01 -6.98 -1.75
CA ARG A 23 -11.71 -5.54 -1.83
C ARG A 23 -12.03 -5.01 -3.23
N SER A 24 -12.17 -3.68 -3.41
CA SER A 24 -12.37 -3.11 -4.76
C SER A 24 -11.13 -3.28 -5.64
N ILE A 25 -11.30 -3.21 -6.96
CA ILE A 25 -10.18 -3.27 -7.93
C ILE A 25 -9.14 -2.17 -7.63
N ASN A 26 -9.60 -0.96 -7.36
CA ASN A 26 -8.71 0.16 -7.01
C ASN A 26 -7.97 -0.10 -5.70
N ALA A 27 -8.65 -0.61 -4.67
CA ALA A 27 -8.02 -0.95 -3.39
C ALA A 27 -6.99 -2.09 -3.55
N GLN A 28 -7.23 -3.04 -4.45
CA GLN A 28 -6.26 -4.10 -4.78
C GLN A 28 -5.03 -3.53 -5.50
N ALA A 29 -5.23 -2.65 -6.48
CA ALA A 29 -4.15 -1.99 -7.20
C ALA A 29 -3.30 -1.14 -6.24
N GLU A 30 -3.95 -0.34 -5.40
CA GLU A 30 -3.30 0.50 -4.41
C GLU A 30 -2.50 -0.32 -3.39
N HIS A 31 -3.05 -1.45 -2.92
CA HIS A 31 -2.33 -2.35 -2.03
C HIS A 31 -1.05 -2.90 -2.65
N TRP A 32 -1.08 -3.37 -3.92
CA TRP A 32 0.12 -3.84 -4.60
C TRP A 32 1.14 -2.71 -4.83
N MET A 33 0.68 -1.52 -5.19
CA MET A 33 1.57 -0.35 -5.34
C MET A 33 2.27 -0.04 -4.00
N ARG A 34 1.53 -0.01 -2.89
CA ARG A 34 2.12 0.22 -1.56
C ARG A 34 3.12 -0.87 -1.16
N ILE A 35 2.79 -2.15 -1.39
CA ILE A 35 3.73 -3.26 -1.11
C ILE A 35 5.01 -3.12 -1.94
N GLY A 36 4.87 -2.87 -3.25
CA GLY A 36 6.01 -2.70 -4.15
C GLY A 36 6.93 -1.56 -3.69
N MET A 37 6.35 -0.40 -3.41
CA MET A 37 7.11 0.75 -2.92
C MET A 37 7.81 0.48 -1.59
N LEU A 38 7.12 -0.11 -0.60
CA LEU A 38 7.75 -0.41 0.69
C LEU A 38 8.85 -1.46 0.57
N THR A 39 8.72 -2.42 -0.35
CA THR A 39 9.76 -3.42 -0.62
C THR A 39 11.01 -2.78 -1.21
N GLU A 40 10.85 -1.82 -2.13
CA GLU A 40 11.97 -1.04 -2.69
C GLU A 40 12.67 -0.18 -1.62
N LEU A 41 11.91 0.44 -0.70
CA LEU A 41 12.46 1.30 0.35
C LEU A 41 13.10 0.53 1.51
N HIS A 42 12.60 -0.68 1.77
CA HIS A 42 13.04 -1.50 2.87
C HIS A 42 13.41 -2.91 2.37
N PRO A 43 14.49 -3.06 1.58
CA PRO A 43 14.84 -4.32 0.91
C PRO A 43 15.18 -5.46 1.88
N ASN A 44 15.43 -5.15 3.15
CA ASN A 44 15.73 -6.13 4.19
C ASN A 44 14.48 -6.64 4.92
N LEU A 45 13.30 -6.07 4.65
CA LEU A 45 12.06 -6.50 5.28
C LEU A 45 11.38 -7.60 4.46
N ASP A 46 10.88 -8.61 5.15
CA ASP A 46 10.05 -9.64 4.54
C ASP A 46 8.61 -9.16 4.34
N HIS A 47 7.84 -9.91 3.55
CA HIS A 47 6.44 -9.59 3.27
C HIS A 47 5.58 -9.43 4.54
N GLN A 48 5.83 -10.23 5.59
CA GLN A 48 5.08 -10.14 6.83
C GLN A 48 5.36 -8.82 7.56
N GLN A 49 6.62 -8.37 7.57
CA GLN A 49 7.04 -7.08 8.12
C GLN A 49 6.43 -5.92 7.33
N ILE A 50 6.42 -5.99 6.00
CA ILE A 50 5.76 -5.01 5.13
C ILE A 50 4.26 -4.91 5.43
N CYS A 51 3.55 -6.04 5.56
CA CYS A 51 2.13 -6.02 5.94
C CYS A 51 1.90 -5.38 7.31
N ARG A 52 2.76 -5.65 8.30
CA ARG A 52 2.68 -5.01 9.62
C ARG A 52 2.88 -3.50 9.55
N LEU A 53 3.81 -3.03 8.71
CA LEU A 53 4.00 -1.60 8.47
C LEU A 53 2.76 -0.95 7.87
N LEU A 54 2.12 -1.58 6.89
CA LEU A 54 0.87 -1.09 6.30
C LEU A 54 -0.25 -0.94 7.33
N VAL A 55 -0.44 -1.94 8.19
CA VAL A 55 -1.45 -1.87 9.26
C VAL A 55 -1.15 -0.76 10.25
N ARG A 56 0.12 -0.59 10.65
CA ARG A 56 0.52 0.50 11.55
C ARG A 56 0.32 1.88 10.93
N ALA A 57 0.63 2.02 9.65
CA ALA A 57 0.42 3.27 8.93
C ALA A 57 -1.08 3.62 8.87
N GLU A 58 -1.94 2.64 8.56
CA GLU A 58 -3.40 2.85 8.56
C GLU A 58 -3.93 3.27 9.93
N GLN A 59 -3.48 2.61 11.01
CA GLN A 59 -3.84 2.98 12.39
C GLN A 59 -3.39 4.40 12.76
N ALA A 60 -2.36 4.92 12.09
CA ALA A 60 -1.84 6.26 12.31
C ALA A 60 -2.45 7.33 11.37
N GLY A 61 -3.53 6.99 10.64
CA GLY A 61 -4.23 7.92 9.75
C GLY A 61 -3.94 7.72 8.26
N GLY A 62 -3.32 6.60 7.90
CA GLY A 62 -3.04 6.22 6.51
C GLY A 62 -1.54 6.21 6.19
N LEU A 63 -1.19 5.57 5.08
CA LEU A 63 0.20 5.57 4.60
C LEU A 63 0.51 6.85 3.81
N ASP A 64 1.25 7.76 4.44
CA ASP A 64 2.00 8.80 3.72
C ASP A 64 3.37 8.26 3.31
N LEU A 65 3.53 8.00 2.02
CA LEU A 65 4.77 7.51 1.44
C LEU A 65 5.92 8.52 1.58
N ASN A 66 5.64 9.82 1.62
CA ASN A 66 6.68 10.83 1.86
C ASN A 66 7.21 10.74 3.30
N VAL A 67 6.36 10.40 4.26
CA VAL A 67 6.78 10.15 5.65
C VAL A 67 7.58 8.85 5.74
N ALA A 68 7.13 7.78 5.05
CA ALA A 68 7.86 6.52 4.99
C ALA A 68 9.26 6.65 4.35
N LEU A 69 9.41 7.57 3.39
CA LEU A 69 10.68 7.88 2.74
C LEU A 69 11.68 8.65 3.62
N GLN A 70 11.22 9.30 4.69
CA GLN A 70 12.04 10.21 5.49
C GLN A 70 12.58 9.57 6.79
N ASP A 71 12.30 8.27 7.03
CA ASP A 71 12.59 7.57 8.31
C ASP A 71 12.13 8.36 9.56
N LEU A 72 11.15 9.25 9.39
CA LEU A 72 10.61 10.03 10.48
C LEU A 72 9.69 9.13 11.30
N PRO A 73 9.77 9.16 12.64
CA PRO A 73 8.76 8.52 13.45
C PRO A 73 7.42 9.07 13.01
N VAL A 74 6.48 8.17 12.68
CA VAL A 74 5.08 8.54 12.42
C VAL A 74 4.61 9.36 13.62
N ILE A 75 4.57 10.69 13.45
CA ILE A 75 4.13 11.58 14.50
C ILE A 75 2.65 11.34 14.64
N THR A 76 2.28 10.69 15.75
CA THR A 76 0.90 10.48 16.14
C THR A 76 0.24 11.84 16.26
N GLY A 77 -0.58 12.20 15.27
CA GLY A 77 -1.49 13.33 15.38
C GLY A 77 -2.53 13.01 16.44
N ALA A 78 -2.26 13.39 17.68
CA ALA A 78 -3.30 13.65 18.66
C ALA A 78 -4.09 14.87 18.17
N HIS A 79 -5.19 14.64 17.44
CA HIS A 79 -6.20 15.66 17.22
C HIS A 79 -7.59 15.05 17.37
N SER A 80 -8.15 15.40 18.53
CA SER A 80 -9.55 15.62 18.94
C SER A 80 -10.66 15.34 17.95
#